data_AF-A0A356PFX9-F1
#
_entry.id   AF-A0A356PFX9-F1
#
_cell.length_a   1.000
_cell.length_b   1.000
_cell.length_c   1.000
_cell.angle_alpha   90.00
_cell.angle_beta   90.00
_cell.angle_gamma   90.00
#
_symmetry.space_group_name_H-M   'P 1'
#
loop_
_entity.id
_entity.type
_entity.pdbx_description
1 polymer ?
#
loop_
_entity_poly.entity_id
_entity_poly.type
_entity_poly.pdbx_seq_one_letter_code
_entity_poly.pdbx_strand_id
1 'polypeptide(L)'
;KKYTVVDRSKGDNHVEPTVKHGEINDQIIWKFTSPLQPGETKPVQIEYYYNNLQGNPDKSFVYEYIPVYPVTQAEVEVLQPKKASNMVVTPDFGQAQPGPDGFRVFKKEFNNLKPGANVQIKASYTKSDPTPSVVSQQQGQGEQSSGQPQQSKRTNASIWLFFAAFVATIGLIIYKAMNSKLISAKLNTNKQKPKNSKLQSEKIKLRDELISCRITEDTYDQLLAELNEEEDS
;
A
#
# COMPACT_ATOMS: atom_id res chain seq x y z
N LYS A 1 19.60 3.06 -10.53
CA LYS A 1 18.18 2.95 -10.12
C LYS A 1 18.15 2.95 -8.60
N LYS A 2 17.20 3.65 -7.96
CA LYS A 2 17.01 3.64 -6.50
C LYS A 2 15.68 2.95 -6.20
N TYR A 3 15.67 2.05 -5.23
CA TYR A 3 14.53 1.22 -4.86
C TYR A 3 14.25 1.38 -3.37
N THR A 4 12.99 1.46 -2.98
CA THR A 4 12.59 1.54 -1.57
C THR A 4 11.31 0.74 -1.36
N VAL A 5 11.26 -0.06 -0.29
CA VAL A 5 10.06 -0.80 0.12
C VAL A 5 9.71 -0.37 1.54
N VAL A 6 8.43 -0.09 1.77
CA VAL A 6 7.92 0.34 3.07
C VAL A 6 6.88 -0.66 3.56
N ASP A 7 7.11 -1.21 4.75
CA ASP A 7 6.12 -1.98 5.50
C ASP A 7 5.37 -1.03 6.45
N ARG A 8 4.14 -0.68 6.08
CA ARG A 8 3.31 0.24 6.88
C ARG A 8 2.76 -0.39 8.16
N SER A 9 2.89 -1.71 8.36
CA SER A 9 2.37 -2.39 9.55
C SER A 9 3.19 -2.14 10.83
N LYS A 10 4.42 -1.61 10.71
CA LYS A 10 5.35 -1.43 11.85
C LYS A 10 5.73 0.02 12.16
N GLY A 11 5.04 1.01 11.58
CA GLY A 11 5.56 2.40 11.52
C GLY A 11 6.79 2.46 10.60
N ASP A 12 7.13 3.64 10.09
CA ASP A 12 8.14 3.92 9.03
C ASP A 12 9.48 3.15 9.16
N ASN A 13 9.45 1.87 8.78
CA ASN A 13 10.61 1.01 8.71
C ASN A 13 10.86 0.76 7.23
N HIS A 14 11.63 1.67 6.64
CA HIS A 14 12.20 1.44 5.32
C HIS A 14 13.08 0.18 5.41
N VAL A 15 12.72 -0.87 4.67
CA VAL A 15 13.56 -2.05 4.54
C VAL A 15 14.26 -1.95 3.20
N GLU A 16 15.59 -2.04 3.20
CA GLU A 16 16.34 -2.10 1.96
C GLU A 16 16.04 -3.45 1.28
N PRO A 17 15.41 -3.44 0.08
CA PRO A 17 15.20 -4.67 -0.65
C PRO A 17 16.53 -5.20 -1.19
N THR A 18 16.63 -6.51 -1.35
CA THR A 18 17.72 -7.09 -2.14
C THR A 18 17.39 -6.94 -3.62
N VAL A 19 18.27 -6.31 -4.39
CA VAL A 19 18.12 -6.21 -5.84
C VAL A 19 19.01 -7.25 -6.50
N LYS A 20 18.42 -8.14 -7.32
CA LYS A 20 19.18 -9.04 -8.18
C LYS A 20 19.11 -8.55 -9.62
N HIS A 21 20.25 -8.28 -10.21
CA HIS A 21 20.35 -7.90 -11.62
C HIS A 21 20.32 -9.17 -12.47
N GLY A 22 19.32 -9.29 -13.34
CA GLY A 22 19.23 -10.35 -14.35
C GLY A 22 19.56 -9.83 -15.73
N GLU A 23 19.83 -10.73 -16.67
CA GLU A 23 20.10 -10.38 -18.07
C GLU A 23 18.88 -9.74 -18.76
N ILE A 24 17.67 -10.19 -18.40
CA ILE A 24 16.41 -9.72 -18.98
C ILE A 24 15.73 -8.68 -18.07
N ASN A 25 15.65 -8.94 -16.76
CA ASN A 25 14.95 -8.10 -15.80
C ASN A 25 15.71 -8.02 -14.47
N ASP A 26 15.63 -6.86 -13.80
CA ASP A 26 16.00 -6.71 -12.40
C ASP A 26 14.89 -7.30 -11.51
N GLN A 27 15.26 -7.95 -10.40
CA GLN A 27 14.33 -8.45 -9.40
C GLN A 27 14.51 -7.69 -8.08
N ILE A 28 13.40 -7.17 -7.56
CA ILE A 28 13.34 -6.58 -6.21
C ILE A 28 12.83 -7.66 -5.28
N ILE A 29 13.67 -8.12 -4.36
CA ILE A 29 13.36 -9.19 -3.41
C ILE A 29 13.23 -8.57 -2.03
N TRP A 30 12.07 -8.79 -1.42
CA TRP A 30 11.78 -8.41 -0.05
C TRP A 30 11.09 -9.56 0.68
N LYS A 31 11.38 -9.69 1.97
CA LYS A 31 10.82 -10.73 2.84
C LYS A 31 10.15 -10.06 4.03
N PHE A 32 8.91 -10.46 4.32
CA PHE A 32 8.26 -10.09 5.57
C PHE A 32 9.09 -10.62 6.75
N THR A 33 9.21 -9.82 7.81
CA THR A 33 9.92 -10.25 9.04
C THR A 33 9.22 -11.40 9.76
N SER A 34 7.94 -11.61 9.46
CA SER A 34 7.11 -12.66 10.05
C SER A 34 6.26 -13.29 8.94
N PRO A 35 6.16 -14.63 8.86
CA PRO A 35 5.32 -15.30 7.87
C PRO A 35 3.88 -14.82 7.94
N LEU A 36 3.26 -14.67 6.76
CA LEU A 36 1.82 -14.40 6.66
C LEU A 36 1.04 -15.63 7.16
N GLN A 37 0.06 -15.41 8.03
CA GLN A 37 -0.89 -16.45 8.42
C GLN A 37 -1.98 -16.62 7.35
N PRO A 38 -2.60 -17.81 7.21
CA PRO A 38 -3.74 -17.99 6.31
C PRO A 38 -4.86 -16.97 6.60
N GLY A 39 -5.31 -16.27 5.56
CA GLY A 39 -6.31 -15.20 5.66
C GLY A 39 -5.78 -13.83 6.12
N GLU A 40 -4.50 -13.73 6.49
CA GLU A 40 -3.90 -12.45 6.88
C GLU A 40 -3.65 -11.56 5.64
N THR A 41 -4.04 -10.29 5.74
CA THR A 41 -3.74 -9.27 4.73
C THR A 41 -2.66 -8.33 5.24
N LYS A 42 -1.65 -8.04 4.42
CA LYS A 42 -0.63 -7.02 4.73
C LYS A 42 -0.53 -5.94 3.65
N PRO A 43 -0.60 -4.65 4.02
CA PRO A 43 -0.35 -3.57 3.09
C PRO A 43 1.15 -3.47 2.77
N VAL A 44 1.47 -3.30 1.50
CA VAL A 44 2.85 -3.14 1.02
C VAL A 44 2.91 -1.92 0.11
N GLN A 45 3.96 -1.11 0.25
CA GLN A 45 4.27 -0.04 -0.69
C GLN A 45 5.66 -0.26 -1.27
N ILE A 46 5.73 -0.22 -2.60
CA ILE A 46 6.96 -0.33 -3.37
C ILE A 46 7.13 0.94 -4.19
N GLU A 47 8.31 1.55 -4.09
CA GLU A 47 8.66 2.75 -4.83
C GLU A 47 9.98 2.54 -5.57
N TYR A 48 9.99 2.88 -6.86
CA TYR A 48 11.17 2.78 -7.69
C TYR A 48 11.18 3.84 -8.78
N TYR A 49 12.39 4.24 -9.18
CA TYR A 49 12.61 5.27 -10.18
C TYR A 49 13.41 4.70 -11.35
N TYR A 50 12.87 4.88 -12.55
CA TYR A 50 13.55 4.59 -13.80
C TYR A 50 13.15 5.61 -14.86
N ASN A 51 14.03 5.85 -15.83
CA ASN A 51 13.78 6.79 -16.92
C ASN A 51 13.57 6.02 -18.22
N ASN A 52 12.33 5.98 -18.70
CA ASN A 52 11.93 5.44 -20.00
C ASN A 52 11.38 6.53 -20.94
N LEU A 53 11.60 7.80 -20.61
CA LEU A 53 11.14 8.92 -21.43
C LEU A 53 11.95 9.02 -22.72
N GLN A 54 11.25 9.17 -23.83
CA GLN A 54 11.84 9.38 -25.15
C GLN A 54 11.36 10.70 -25.75
N GLY A 55 12.18 11.32 -26.59
CA GLY A 55 11.80 12.49 -27.39
C GLY A 55 12.00 13.87 -26.71
N ASN A 56 12.08 14.90 -27.56
CA ASN A 56 12.23 16.31 -27.19
C ASN A 56 11.83 17.22 -28.37
N PRO A 57 10.91 18.19 -28.23
CA PRO A 57 10.11 18.53 -27.04
C PRO A 57 8.91 17.60 -26.81
N ASP A 58 8.54 16.82 -27.82
CA ASP A 58 7.48 15.83 -27.75
C ASP A 58 7.99 14.58 -27.04
N LYS A 59 7.43 14.32 -25.87
CA LYS A 59 7.86 13.27 -24.97
C LYS A 59 6.86 12.13 -24.98
N SER A 60 7.36 10.92 -24.85
CA SER A 60 6.53 9.73 -24.68
C SER A 60 7.18 8.71 -23.76
N PHE A 61 6.35 7.87 -23.15
CA PHE A 61 6.79 6.68 -22.44
C PHE A 61 5.74 5.57 -22.53
N VAL A 62 6.21 4.34 -22.33
CA VAL A 62 5.37 3.15 -22.19
C VAL A 62 5.67 2.51 -20.84
N TYR A 63 4.63 2.27 -20.07
CA TYR A 63 4.64 1.52 -18.82
C TYR A 63 3.86 0.24 -19.02
N GLU A 64 4.42 -0.88 -18.56
CA GLU A 64 3.78 -2.18 -18.64
C GLU A 64 3.63 -2.76 -17.24
N TYR A 65 2.43 -3.23 -16.94
CA TYR A 65 2.12 -3.95 -15.72
C TYR A 65 1.56 -5.33 -16.05
N ILE A 66 2.28 -6.36 -15.62
CA ILE A 66 1.91 -7.76 -15.80
C ILE A 66 1.80 -8.37 -14.39
N PRO A 67 0.60 -8.50 -13.83
CA PRO A 67 0.45 -9.04 -12.49
C PRO A 67 0.74 -10.53 -12.49
N VAL A 68 1.46 -11.00 -11.48
CA VAL A 68 1.75 -12.43 -11.27
C VAL A 68 0.71 -13.12 -10.37
N TYR A 69 -0.10 -12.33 -9.66
CA TYR A 69 -1.21 -12.76 -8.82
C TYR A 69 -2.50 -12.09 -9.29
N PRO A 70 -3.69 -12.64 -8.99
CA PRO A 70 -4.94 -11.95 -9.27
C PRO A 70 -5.00 -10.60 -8.54
N VAL A 71 -5.48 -9.57 -9.22
CA VAL A 71 -5.66 -8.22 -8.67
C VAL A 71 -7.13 -7.84 -8.77
N THR A 72 -7.78 -7.68 -7.62
CA THR A 72 -9.19 -7.27 -7.55
C THR A 72 -9.40 -5.89 -8.17
N GLN A 73 -8.54 -4.94 -7.84
CA GLN A 73 -8.60 -3.56 -8.32
C GLN A 73 -7.19 -2.97 -8.40
N ALA A 74 -6.89 -2.28 -9.49
CA ALA A 74 -5.69 -1.46 -9.66
C ALA A 74 -6.11 -0.07 -10.15
N GLU A 75 -5.73 0.97 -9.43
CA GLU A 75 -5.85 2.35 -9.88
C GLU A 75 -4.49 2.81 -10.43
N VAL A 76 -4.49 3.40 -11.63
CA VAL A 76 -3.31 4.01 -12.24
C VAL A 76 -3.53 5.50 -12.36
N GLU A 77 -2.59 6.27 -11.85
CA GLU A 77 -2.55 7.73 -12.00
C GLU A 77 -1.39 8.15 -12.89
N VAL A 78 -1.66 9.01 -13.87
CA VAL A 78 -0.64 9.66 -14.70
C VAL A 78 -0.72 11.16 -14.51
N LEU A 79 0.36 11.76 -13.99
CA LEU A 79 0.45 13.19 -13.74
C LEU A 79 1.00 13.90 -14.98
N GLN A 80 0.25 14.87 -15.51
CA GLN A 80 0.75 15.76 -16.56
C GLN A 80 1.79 16.72 -15.97
N PRO A 81 3.03 16.76 -16.47
CA PRO A 81 4.03 17.70 -15.99
C PRO A 81 3.58 19.16 -16.10
N LYS A 82 4.01 20.01 -15.18
CA LYS A 82 3.72 21.45 -15.24
C LYS A 82 4.29 22.04 -16.53
N LYS A 83 3.53 22.95 -17.13
CA LYS A 83 3.83 23.60 -18.42
C LYS A 83 3.95 22.63 -19.60
N ALA A 84 3.51 21.38 -19.47
CA ALA A 84 3.30 20.50 -20.61
C ALA A 84 1.92 20.77 -21.24
N SER A 85 1.78 20.44 -22.51
CA SER A 85 0.54 20.52 -23.28
C SER A 85 0.31 19.21 -24.04
N ASN A 86 -0.88 19.07 -24.64
CA ASN A 86 -1.23 17.95 -25.51
C ASN A 86 -1.02 16.57 -24.87
N MET A 87 -1.31 16.44 -23.56
CA MET A 87 -1.20 15.17 -22.86
C MET A 87 -2.24 14.18 -23.39
N VAL A 88 -1.78 13.01 -23.83
CA VAL A 88 -2.63 11.89 -24.24
C VAL A 88 -2.18 10.66 -23.46
N VAL A 89 -3.13 9.90 -22.93
CA VAL A 89 -2.89 8.62 -22.24
C VAL A 89 -3.69 7.54 -22.96
N THR A 90 -3.06 6.41 -23.25
CA THR A 90 -3.67 5.22 -23.86
C THR A 90 -3.51 4.01 -22.94
N PRO A 91 -4.57 3.24 -22.65
CA PRO A 91 -5.96 3.45 -23.08
C PRO A 91 -6.52 4.77 -22.55
N ASP A 92 -7.68 5.23 -23.04
CA ASP A 92 -8.23 6.51 -22.60
C ASP A 92 -8.54 6.48 -21.08
N PHE A 93 -8.00 7.46 -20.36
CA PHE A 93 -8.20 7.68 -18.91
C PHE A 93 -9.28 8.76 -18.65
N GLY A 94 -9.91 9.28 -19.71
CA GLY A 94 -10.87 10.36 -19.63
C GLY A 94 -10.21 11.71 -19.37
N GLN A 95 -10.99 12.61 -18.77
CA GLN A 95 -10.55 14.00 -18.57
C GLN A 95 -9.67 14.14 -17.32
N ALA A 96 -8.60 14.93 -17.47
CA ALA A 96 -7.68 15.22 -16.38
C ALA A 96 -8.38 16.00 -15.24
N GLN A 97 -8.20 15.52 -14.02
CA GLN A 97 -8.71 16.14 -12.81
C GLN A 97 -7.64 17.02 -12.14
N PRO A 98 -8.01 18.07 -11.39
CA PRO A 98 -7.06 18.78 -10.53
C PRO A 98 -6.44 17.82 -9.50
N GLY A 99 -5.12 17.83 -9.38
CA GLY A 99 -4.36 17.05 -8.42
C GLY A 99 -3.58 17.89 -7.42
N PRO A 100 -2.81 17.24 -6.55
CA PRO A 100 -1.93 17.93 -5.61
C PRO A 100 -0.91 18.81 -6.34
N ASP A 101 -0.41 19.85 -5.66
CA ASP A 101 0.65 20.73 -6.14
C ASP A 101 0.42 21.37 -7.52
N GLY A 102 -0.84 21.46 -7.97
CA GLY A 102 -1.22 22.03 -9.26
C GLY A 102 -0.96 21.11 -10.46
N PHE A 103 -0.76 19.81 -10.24
CA PHE A 103 -0.74 18.83 -11.32
C PHE A 103 -2.15 18.59 -11.88
N ARG A 104 -2.23 18.19 -13.16
CA ARG A 104 -3.43 17.58 -13.72
C ARG A 104 -3.23 16.07 -13.75
N VAL A 105 -4.21 15.32 -13.28
CA VAL A 105 -4.11 13.87 -13.06
C VAL A 105 -5.11 13.15 -13.93
N PHE A 106 -4.61 12.19 -14.71
CA PHE A 106 -5.44 11.23 -15.44
C PHE A 106 -5.52 9.96 -14.59
N LYS A 107 -6.72 9.46 -14.30
CA LYS A 107 -6.92 8.28 -13.46
C LYS A 107 -7.68 7.20 -14.21
N LYS A 108 -7.31 5.93 -13.99
CA LYS A 108 -8.07 4.80 -14.51
C LYS A 108 -8.02 3.63 -13.55
N GLU A 109 -9.18 3.02 -13.34
CA GLU A 109 -9.32 1.78 -12.59
C GLU A 109 -9.35 0.58 -13.54
N PHE A 110 -8.66 -0.47 -13.15
CA PHE A 110 -8.67 -1.78 -13.77
C PHE A 110 -9.17 -2.79 -12.74
N ASN A 111 -10.22 -3.53 -13.07
CA ASN A 111 -10.86 -4.47 -12.15
C ASN A 111 -10.61 -5.92 -12.58
N ASN A 112 -10.43 -6.80 -11.61
CA ASN A 112 -10.33 -8.24 -11.78
C ASN A 112 -9.24 -8.67 -12.79
N LEU A 113 -8.05 -8.08 -12.67
CA LEU A 113 -6.92 -8.46 -13.52
C LEU A 113 -6.44 -9.87 -13.16
N LYS A 114 -6.34 -10.71 -14.19
CA LYS A 114 -5.84 -12.07 -14.08
C LYS A 114 -4.30 -12.10 -14.13
N PRO A 115 -3.65 -13.10 -13.51
CA PRO A 115 -2.23 -13.34 -13.71
C PRO A 115 -1.86 -13.37 -15.20
N GLY A 116 -0.77 -12.70 -15.57
CA GLY A 116 -0.28 -12.61 -16.94
C GLY A 116 -1.02 -11.62 -17.85
N ALA A 117 -2.07 -10.94 -17.37
CA ALA A 117 -2.71 -9.87 -18.15
C ALA A 117 -1.71 -8.73 -18.42
N ASN A 118 -1.58 -8.29 -19.67
CA ASN A 118 -0.70 -7.17 -20.01
C ASN A 118 -1.46 -5.84 -19.99
N VAL A 119 -1.29 -5.06 -18.94
CA VAL A 119 -1.80 -3.68 -18.85
C VAL A 119 -0.70 -2.74 -19.34
N GLN A 120 -0.85 -2.26 -20.57
CA GLN A 120 0.07 -1.31 -21.19
C GLN A 120 -0.50 0.10 -21.12
N ILE A 121 0.23 1.02 -20.48
CA ILE A 121 -0.06 2.45 -20.42
C ILE A 121 0.94 3.20 -21.27
N LYS A 122 0.45 3.91 -22.29
CA LYS A 122 1.25 4.81 -23.11
C LYS A 122 0.86 6.23 -22.79
N ALA A 123 1.83 7.10 -22.62
CA ALA A 123 1.57 8.52 -22.46
C ALA A 123 2.47 9.32 -23.39
N SER A 124 1.91 10.40 -23.95
CA SER A 124 2.63 11.39 -24.73
C SER A 124 2.21 12.80 -24.35
N TYR A 125 3.12 13.75 -24.46
CA TYR A 125 2.89 15.16 -24.20
C TYR A 125 3.99 16.02 -24.83
N THR A 126 3.72 17.31 -25.04
CA THR A 126 4.72 18.29 -25.48
C THR A 126 5.18 19.13 -24.30
N LYS A 127 6.50 19.22 -24.07
CA LYS A 127 7.08 20.08 -23.03
C LYS A 127 8.40 20.71 -23.52
N SER A 128 8.29 21.93 -24.05
CA SER A 128 9.45 22.70 -24.54
C SER A 128 10.22 23.40 -23.41
N ASP A 129 9.57 23.67 -22.27
CA ASP A 129 10.23 24.25 -21.09
C ASP A 129 11.08 23.16 -20.39
N PRO A 130 12.39 23.35 -20.17
CA PRO A 130 13.26 22.34 -19.54
C PRO A 130 13.15 22.31 -17.99
N THR A 131 12.44 23.25 -17.37
CA THR A 131 12.34 23.34 -15.90
C THR A 131 11.58 22.15 -15.30
N PRO A 132 12.07 21.56 -14.20
CA PRO A 132 11.36 20.53 -13.47
C PRO A 132 9.99 21.00 -12.96
N SER A 133 9.03 20.07 -12.85
CA SER A 133 7.69 20.39 -12.29
C SER A 133 7.71 20.53 -10.77
N VAL A 134 8.71 19.93 -10.12
CA VAL A 134 8.97 20.02 -8.69
C VAL A 134 10.37 20.58 -8.54
N VAL A 135 10.49 21.71 -7.85
CA VAL A 135 11.78 22.30 -7.51
C VAL A 135 11.99 22.00 -6.03
N SER A 136 13.06 21.30 -5.68
CA SER A 136 13.41 21.11 -4.28
C SER A 136 13.63 22.48 -3.66
N GLN A 137 12.78 22.88 -2.72
CA GLN A 137 13.13 23.96 -1.82
C GLN A 137 14.31 23.43 -1.01
N GLN A 138 15.53 23.89 -1.32
CA GLN A 138 16.63 23.76 -0.38
C GLN A 138 16.15 24.43 0.90
N GLN A 139 15.92 23.62 1.93
CA GLN A 139 15.68 24.07 3.28
C GLN A 139 16.95 24.80 3.69
N GLY A 140 16.96 26.12 3.49
CA GLY A 140 18.08 26.97 3.82
C GLY A 140 18.44 26.74 5.27
N GLN A 141 19.67 26.29 5.52
CA GLN A 141 20.30 26.49 6.81
C GLN A 141 20.17 27.98 7.12
N GLY A 142 19.46 28.28 8.21
CA GLY A 142 19.20 29.64 8.62
C GLY A 142 20.50 30.36 8.91
N GLU A 143 20.85 31.33 8.07
CA GLU A 143 21.59 32.49 8.55
C GLU A 143 20.60 33.36 9.31
N GLN A 144 20.77 33.32 10.63
CA GLN A 144 20.07 34.11 11.61
C GLN A 144 20.50 35.57 11.43
N SER A 145 19.66 36.38 10.76
CA SER A 145 19.77 37.83 10.80
C SER A 145 18.59 38.42 11.58
N SER A 146 18.95 39.23 12.57
CA SER A 146 18.13 39.78 13.64
C SER A 146 17.41 41.07 13.25
N GLY A 147 16.11 41.16 13.59
CA GLY A 147 15.32 42.41 13.77
C GLY A 147 14.83 43.05 12.47
N GLN A 148 13.60 43.54 12.31
CA GLN A 148 12.53 43.96 13.23
C GLN A 148 11.16 43.85 12.51
N PRO A 149 10.03 43.97 13.24
CA PRO A 149 8.73 43.45 12.83
C PRO A 149 7.93 44.45 11.98
N GLN A 150 7.21 43.95 10.98
CA GLN A 150 6.05 44.67 10.46
C GLN A 150 4.83 43.76 10.39
N GLN A 151 3.93 44.07 11.31
CA GLN A 151 2.64 43.46 11.54
C GLN A 151 1.62 43.96 10.53
N SER A 152 0.83 43.02 10.01
CA SER A 152 -0.59 43.11 9.66
C SER A 152 -0.95 42.67 8.22
N LYS A 153 -1.60 41.51 8.11
CA LYS A 153 -3.06 41.43 8.04
C LYS A 153 -3.55 39.99 8.24
N ARG A 154 -4.54 39.89 9.14
CA ARG A 154 -5.54 38.82 9.35
C ARG A 154 -5.96 38.15 8.03
N THR A 155 -6.35 36.88 7.91
CA THR A 155 -6.79 35.83 8.85
C THR A 155 -6.97 34.56 8.01
N ASN A 156 -6.60 33.40 8.54
CA ASN A 156 -7.32 32.13 8.34
C ASN A 156 -6.95 31.18 9.48
N ALA A 157 -7.36 31.57 10.70
CA ALA A 157 -7.33 30.71 11.88
C ALA A 157 -8.50 29.71 11.86
N SER A 158 -8.65 28.97 10.76
CA SER A 158 -9.76 28.03 10.54
C SER A 158 -9.27 26.59 10.28
N ILE A 159 -7.97 26.33 10.35
CA ILE A 159 -7.42 24.98 10.12
C ILE A 159 -6.85 24.36 11.41
N TRP A 160 -6.55 25.14 12.44
CA TRP A 160 -6.08 24.62 13.74
C TRP A 160 -7.20 24.28 14.74
N LEU A 161 -8.43 24.77 14.54
CA LEU A 161 -9.57 24.45 15.40
C LEU A 161 -10.11 23.02 15.18
N PHE A 162 -9.92 22.44 14.00
CA PHE A 162 -10.34 21.06 13.74
C PHE A 162 -9.40 20.01 14.33
N PHE A 163 -8.09 20.27 14.41
CA PHE A 163 -7.14 19.35 15.05
C PHE A 163 -7.23 19.39 16.58
N ALA A 164 -7.43 20.55 17.20
CA ALA A 164 -7.59 20.64 18.65
C ALA A 164 -8.92 20.05 19.15
N ALA A 165 -10.02 20.22 18.41
CA ALA A 165 -11.32 19.65 18.77
C ALA A 165 -11.36 18.12 18.61
N PHE A 166 -10.69 17.56 17.58
CA PHE A 166 -10.64 16.11 17.35
C PHE A 166 -9.83 15.36 18.41
N VAL A 167 -8.70 15.94 18.84
CA VAL A 167 -7.88 15.38 19.94
C VAL A 167 -8.59 15.47 21.29
N ALA A 168 -9.30 16.58 21.56
CA ALA A 168 -10.07 16.73 22.80
C ALA A 168 -11.24 15.73 22.90
N THR A 169 -11.95 15.45 21.79
CA THR A 169 -13.05 14.47 21.78
C THR A 169 -12.57 13.03 21.98
N ILE A 170 -11.43 12.65 21.39
CA ILE A 170 -10.86 11.31 21.57
C ILE A 170 -10.32 11.13 22.99
N GLY A 171 -9.67 12.16 23.55
CA GLY A 171 -9.21 12.16 24.93
C GLY A 171 -10.34 12.00 25.95
N LEU A 172 -11.49 12.64 25.73
CA LEU A 172 -12.64 12.55 26.63
C LEU A 172 -13.33 11.16 26.59
N ILE A 173 -13.35 10.52 25.41
CA ILE A 173 -13.89 9.16 25.25
C ILE A 173 -13.00 8.13 25.96
N ILE A 174 -11.67 8.22 25.80
CA ILE A 174 -10.72 7.34 26.50
C ILE A 174 -10.77 7.58 28.00
N TYR A 175 -10.83 8.83 28.46
CA TYR A 175 -10.94 9.16 29.88
C TYR A 175 -12.21 8.58 30.53
N LYS A 176 -13.36 8.66 29.84
CA LYS A 176 -14.60 8.05 30.34
C LYS A 176 -14.57 6.52 30.30
N ALA A 177 -13.95 5.90 29.31
CA ALA A 177 -13.81 4.44 29.21
C ALA A 177 -12.85 3.86 30.28
N MET A 178 -11.85 4.64 30.71
CA MET A 178 -10.93 4.21 31.78
C MET A 178 -11.51 4.38 33.19
N ASN A 179 -12.59 5.15 33.36
CA ASN A 179 -13.24 5.37 34.66
C ASN A 179 -14.47 4.47 34.91
N SER A 180 -14.88 3.64 33.94
CA SER A 180 -15.89 2.60 34.18
C SER A 180 -15.24 1.38 34.83
N LYS A 181 -15.30 1.30 36.16
CA LYS A 181 -15.04 0.06 36.89
C LYS A 181 -16.21 -0.91 36.71
N LEU A 182 -15.83 -2.19 36.55
CA LEU A 182 -16.61 -3.44 36.69
C LEU A 182 -17.44 -3.80 35.44
N ILE A 183 -17.38 -5.03 34.92
CA ILE A 183 -17.52 -6.29 35.66
C ILE A 183 -16.49 -7.33 35.21
N SER A 184 -15.64 -7.76 36.15
CA SER A 184 -14.88 -9.00 36.04
C SER A 184 -15.83 -10.19 36.18
N ALA A 185 -16.10 -10.89 35.08
CA ALA A 185 -16.67 -12.23 35.15
C ALA A 185 -15.53 -13.22 35.47
N LYS A 186 -15.54 -13.74 36.70
CA LYS A 186 -14.79 -14.94 37.08
C LYS A 186 -15.28 -16.11 36.22
N LEU A 187 -14.41 -16.69 35.41
CA LEU A 187 -14.58 -18.06 34.91
C LEU A 187 -13.43 -18.92 35.45
N ASN A 188 -13.82 -19.84 36.32
CA ASN A 188 -13.03 -20.99 36.75
C ASN A 188 -12.60 -21.80 35.52
N THR A 189 -11.31 -21.94 35.28
CA THR A 189 -10.78 -22.96 34.38
C THR A 189 -10.18 -24.10 35.19
N ASN A 190 -11.04 -25.08 35.42
CA ASN A 190 -10.70 -26.42 35.83
C ASN A 190 -9.87 -27.06 34.69
N LYS A 191 -8.66 -27.54 35.00
CA LYS A 191 -7.79 -28.23 34.04
C LYS A 191 -8.39 -29.61 33.71
N GLN A 192 -9.17 -29.69 32.65
CA GLN A 192 -9.44 -30.95 31.96
C GLN A 192 -8.56 -31.03 30.71
N LYS A 193 -7.69 -32.02 30.71
CA LYS A 193 -6.83 -32.43 29.59
C LYS A 193 -7.75 -33.06 28.52
N PRO A 194 -7.89 -32.50 27.30
CA PRO A 194 -8.84 -33.04 26.35
C PRO A 194 -8.26 -34.27 25.65
N LYS A 195 -9.13 -35.27 25.50
CA LYS A 195 -8.99 -36.54 24.77
C LYS A 195 -8.83 -36.36 23.24
N ASN A 196 -8.70 -35.12 22.77
CA ASN A 196 -8.86 -34.73 21.36
C ASN A 196 -7.55 -34.25 20.68
N SER A 197 -6.37 -34.58 21.23
CA SER A 197 -5.10 -34.09 20.68
C SER A 197 -4.72 -34.73 19.34
N LYS A 198 -5.21 -35.94 19.05
CA LYS A 198 -4.88 -36.65 17.81
C LYS A 198 -5.59 -36.02 16.61
N LEU A 199 -6.89 -35.77 16.72
CA LEU A 199 -7.67 -35.08 15.68
C LEU A 199 -7.14 -33.66 15.42
N GLN A 200 -6.82 -32.92 16.49
CA GLN A 200 -6.19 -31.61 16.35
C GLN A 200 -4.84 -31.69 15.62
N SER A 201 -4.04 -32.72 15.88
CA SER A 201 -2.78 -32.93 15.16
C SER A 201 -2.97 -33.28 13.68
N GLU A 202 -4.04 -33.99 13.32
CA GLU A 202 -4.36 -34.35 11.93
C GLU A 202 -4.93 -33.14 11.16
N LYS A 203 -5.80 -32.34 11.78
CA LYS A 203 -6.25 -31.05 11.21
C LYS A 203 -5.10 -30.07 10.97
N ILE A 204 -4.12 -30.03 11.88
CA ILE A 204 -2.91 -29.22 11.71
C ILE A 204 -2.05 -29.73 10.55
N LYS A 205 -1.88 -31.05 10.40
CA LYS A 205 -1.12 -31.64 9.28
C LYS A 205 -1.76 -31.31 7.92
N LEU A 206 -3.08 -31.44 7.80
CA LEU A 206 -3.78 -31.08 6.56
C LEU A 206 -3.60 -29.60 6.21
N ARG A 207 -3.62 -28.73 7.23
CA ARG A 207 -3.35 -27.30 7.03
C ARG A 207 -1.93 -27.05 6.54
N ASP A 208 -0.94 -27.75 7.07
CA ASP A 208 0.46 -27.65 6.62
C ASP A 208 0.64 -28.19 5.19
N GLU A 209 -0.08 -29.24 4.80
CA GLU A 209 -0.06 -29.78 3.43
C GLU A 209 -0.70 -28.82 2.42
N LEU A 210 -1.79 -28.14 2.80
CA LEU A 210 -2.40 -27.08 1.99
C LEU A 210 -1.46 -25.88 1.82
N ILE A 211 -0.86 -25.41 2.93
CA ILE A 211 0.10 -24.27 2.92
C ILE A 211 1.34 -24.59 2.08
N SER A 212 1.77 -25.86 2.05
CA SER A 212 2.91 -26.31 1.24
C SER A 212 2.56 -26.66 -0.22
N CYS A 213 1.30 -26.42 -0.64
CA CYS A 213 0.78 -26.74 -1.97
C CYS A 213 0.93 -28.23 -2.37
N ARG A 214 0.99 -29.14 -1.39
CA ARG A 214 1.05 -30.59 -1.63
C ARG A 214 -0.33 -31.16 -1.97
N ILE A 215 -1.38 -30.51 -1.49
CA ILE A 215 -2.78 -30.82 -1.77
C ILE A 215 -3.50 -29.58 -2.30
N THR A 216 -4.61 -29.78 -3.02
CA THR A 216 -5.47 -28.70 -3.48
C THR A 216 -6.53 -28.34 -2.43
N GLU A 217 -7.19 -27.19 -2.57
CA GLU A 217 -8.26 -26.74 -1.67
C GLU A 217 -9.44 -27.74 -1.65
N ASP A 218 -9.86 -28.22 -2.82
CA ASP A 218 -10.90 -29.26 -2.93
C ASP A 218 -10.51 -30.56 -2.20
N THR A 219 -9.23 -30.95 -2.25
CA THR A 219 -8.71 -32.13 -1.54
C THR A 219 -8.68 -31.90 -0.02
N TYR A 220 -8.37 -30.69 0.42
CA TYR A 220 -8.37 -30.32 1.84
C TYR A 220 -9.79 -30.41 2.43
N ASP A 221 -10.79 -29.90 1.73
CA ASP A 221 -12.18 -29.91 2.20
C ASP A 221 -12.74 -31.33 2.31
N GLN A 222 -12.40 -32.22 1.37
CA GLN A 222 -12.77 -33.64 1.43
C GLN A 222 -12.16 -34.35 2.65
N LEU A 223 -10.85 -34.18 2.86
CA LEU A 223 -10.14 -34.80 3.98
C LEU A 223 -10.58 -34.22 5.34
N LEU A 224 -10.96 -32.94 5.38
CA LEU A 224 -11.48 -32.31 6.57
C LEU A 224 -12.89 -32.81 6.91
N ALA A 225 -13.74 -33.06 5.91
CA ALA A 225 -15.05 -33.67 6.11
C ALA A 225 -14.94 -35.11 6.64
N GLU A 226 -14.07 -35.93 6.03
CA GLU A 226 -13.81 -37.31 6.45
C GLU A 226 -13.31 -37.39 7.90
N LEU A 227 -12.39 -36.51 8.30
CA LEU A 227 -11.89 -36.43 9.69
C LEU A 227 -12.97 -36.04 10.70
N ASN A 228 -13.99 -35.28 10.30
CA ASN A 228 -15.10 -34.93 11.19
C ASN A 228 -16.13 -36.07 11.27
N GLU A 229 -16.33 -36.83 10.19
CA GLU A 229 -17.19 -38.02 10.19
C GLU A 229 -16.61 -39.17 11.05
N GLU A 230 -15.28 -39.30 11.09
CA GLU A 230 -14.57 -40.22 12.01
C GLU A 230 -14.67 -39.80 13.49
N GLU A 231 -14.94 -38.52 13.80
CA GLU A 231 -15.15 -38.05 15.17
C GLU A 231 -16.54 -38.41 15.70
N ASP A 232 -17.54 -38.49 14.80
CA ASP A 232 -18.94 -38.74 15.12
C ASP A 232 -19.35 -40.24 15.07
N SER A 233 -18.43 -41.13 14.67
CA SER A 233 -18.62 -42.59 14.54
C SER A 233 -18.09 -43.39 15.74
#